data_AF-A0A520AJE9-F1
#
_entry.id   AF-A0A520AJE9-F1
#
_cell.length_a   1.000
_cell.length_b   1.000
_cell.length_c   1.000
_cell.angle_alpha   90.00
_cell.angle_beta   90.00
_cell.angle_gamma   90.00
#
_symmetry.space_group_name_H-M   'P 1'
#
loop_
_entity.id
_entity.type
_entity.pdbx_description
1 polymer ?
#
loop_
_entity_poly.entity_id
_entity_poly.type
_entity_poly.pdbx_seq_one_letter_code
_entity_poly.pdbx_strand_id
1 'polypeptide(L)'
;MQKRFLTLLFVVLVSQLNAQTVKLQGVIKNPSDSIITLTRSSTPVLSLEQNDKTYVAKLDNKGRFNISLPESSINEWMLAHGDDEAYFYLRTGQEIFLTVDFGGEYYVRAKGKFADEVNYLEYEESELSKRNNSKAGSLQQIPKSFEEDLKSKQDAASIQQEILNSYKLKFKISDDFYKWLTAYYEYYPAKNISIEKRGSMNDESMALLIGNGFNDDYAALNSSSYLQLAENYVNYKLVGTKNKIFVGDYLEFVSKSNQINAKT
;
A
#
# COMPACT_ATOMS: atom_id res chain seq x y z
N MET A 1 -36.09 2.18 -7.27
CA MET A 1 -34.85 1.59 -6.73
C MET A 1 -33.99 0.86 -7.78
N GLN A 2 -34.58 0.14 -8.75
CA GLN A 2 -33.82 -0.63 -9.76
C GLN A 2 -32.83 0.17 -10.63
N LYS A 3 -33.14 1.43 -10.98
CA LYS A 3 -32.24 2.24 -11.83
C LYS A 3 -30.92 2.62 -11.16
N ARG A 4 -30.91 2.88 -9.84
CA ARG A 4 -29.69 3.25 -9.10
C ARG A 4 -28.76 2.06 -8.87
N PHE A 5 -29.32 0.86 -8.69
CA PHE A 5 -28.55 -0.38 -8.56
C PHE A 5 -27.86 -0.75 -9.88
N LEU A 6 -28.54 -0.53 -11.02
CA LEU A 6 -27.97 -0.77 -12.35
C LEU A 6 -26.82 0.20 -12.68
N THR A 7 -26.92 1.46 -12.25
CA THR A 7 -25.83 2.45 -12.42
C THR A 7 -24.61 2.11 -11.57
N LEU A 8 -24.80 1.65 -10.33
CA LEU A 8 -23.69 1.21 -9.47
C LEU A 8 -22.98 -0.03 -10.05
N LEU A 9 -23.74 -0.99 -10.58
CA LEU A 9 -23.19 -2.18 -11.23
C LEU A 9 -22.40 -1.82 -12.50
N PHE A 10 -22.85 -0.82 -13.26
CA PHE A 10 -22.15 -0.34 -14.46
C PHE A 10 -20.84 0.38 -14.13
N VAL A 11 -20.78 1.14 -13.02
CA VAL A 11 -19.54 1.79 -12.57
C VAL A 11 -18.48 0.76 -12.14
N VAL A 12 -18.90 -0.34 -11.49
CA VAL A 12 -18.01 -1.46 -11.10
C VAL A 12 -17.55 -2.27 -12.32
N LEU A 13 -18.41 -2.49 -13.32
CA LEU A 13 -18.05 -3.20 -14.56
C LEU A 13 -17.09 -2.41 -15.47
N VAL A 14 -17.20 -1.08 -15.49
CA VAL A 14 -16.30 -0.22 -16.30
C VAL A 14 -14.93 -0.02 -15.63
N SER A 15 -14.84 -0.14 -14.30
CA SER A 15 -13.56 -0.04 -13.59
C SER A 15 -12.68 -1.29 -13.71
N GLN A 16 -13.24 -2.46 -14.03
CA GLN A 16 -12.44 -3.65 -14.37
C GLN A 16 -11.79 -3.61 -15.76
N LEU A 17 -12.20 -2.68 -16.65
CA LEU A 17 -11.71 -2.60 -18.03
C LEU A 17 -10.55 -1.60 -18.25
N ASN A 18 -10.03 -0.96 -17.20
CA ASN A 18 -8.99 0.07 -17.32
C ASN A 18 -7.65 -0.30 -16.65
N ALA A 19 -7.32 -1.58 -16.51
CA ALA A 19 -5.93 -1.96 -16.22
C ALA A 19 -5.09 -1.57 -17.45
N GLN A 20 -4.30 -0.50 -17.33
CA GLN A 20 -3.37 -0.11 -18.37
C GLN A 20 -2.12 -0.98 -18.26
N THR A 21 -1.61 -1.39 -19.42
CA THR A 21 -0.36 -2.15 -19.45
C THR A 21 0.81 -1.19 -19.31
N VAL A 22 1.56 -1.31 -18.21
CA VAL A 22 2.84 -0.61 -18.05
C VAL A 22 3.92 -1.47 -18.68
N LYS A 23 4.67 -0.89 -19.62
CA LYS A 23 5.84 -1.55 -20.21
C LYS A 23 7.05 -1.24 -19.35
N LEU A 24 7.61 -2.28 -18.75
CA LEU A 24 8.80 -2.18 -17.92
C LEU A 24 9.97 -2.82 -18.67
N GLN A 25 10.99 -2.02 -18.95
CA GLN A 25 12.25 -2.50 -19.48
C GLN A 25 13.32 -2.33 -18.42
N GLY A 26 14.38 -3.11 -18.49
CA GLY A 26 15.49 -2.86 -17.60
C GLY A 26 16.67 -3.77 -17.79
N VAL A 27 17.63 -3.63 -16.88
CA VAL A 27 18.83 -4.46 -16.81
C VAL A 27 19.07 -4.87 -15.36
N ILE A 28 19.31 -6.17 -15.14
CA ILE A 28 19.83 -6.71 -13.89
C ILE A 28 21.36 -6.74 -14.01
N LYS A 29 22.07 -6.09 -13.08
CA LYS A 29 23.52 -6.17 -13.04
C LYS A 29 23.96 -7.50 -12.45
N ASN A 30 24.99 -8.10 -13.06
CA ASN A 30 25.59 -9.36 -12.62
C ASN A 30 24.57 -10.48 -12.33
N PRO A 31 23.70 -10.84 -13.29
CA PRO A 31 22.63 -11.80 -13.03
C PRO A 31 23.19 -13.22 -12.75
N SER A 32 22.86 -13.76 -11.58
CA SER A 32 22.96 -15.17 -11.16
C SER A 32 21.94 -16.11 -11.81
N ASP A 33 20.74 -15.64 -12.17
CA ASP A 33 19.69 -16.41 -12.86
C ASP A 33 19.33 -15.78 -14.23
N SER A 34 18.69 -16.57 -15.10
CA SER A 34 18.19 -16.24 -16.44
C SER A 34 16.77 -15.66 -16.46
N ILE A 35 16.08 -15.63 -15.32
CA ILE A 35 14.71 -15.11 -15.19
C ILE A 35 14.61 -14.13 -14.03
N ILE A 36 13.65 -13.21 -14.14
CA ILE A 36 13.17 -12.42 -13.01
C ILE A 36 11.68 -12.67 -12.82
N THR A 37 11.23 -12.51 -11.58
CA THR A 37 9.82 -12.56 -11.22
C THR A 37 9.38 -11.22 -10.65
N LEU A 38 8.21 -10.76 -11.05
CA LEU A 38 7.57 -9.57 -10.51
C LEU A 38 6.23 -9.93 -9.91
N THR A 39 6.03 -9.53 -8.66
CA THR A 39 4.77 -9.75 -7.93
C THR A 39 4.37 -8.42 -7.30
N ARG A 40 3.07 -8.15 -7.23
CA ARG A 40 2.59 -6.97 -6.52
C ARG A 40 2.71 -7.23 -5.01
N SER A 41 3.38 -6.33 -4.30
CA SER A 41 3.59 -6.41 -2.85
C SER A 41 2.43 -5.77 -2.08
N SER A 42 1.77 -4.76 -2.66
CA SER A 42 0.62 -4.08 -2.05
C SER A 42 -0.75 -4.64 -2.49
N THR A 43 -1.73 -4.59 -1.59
CA THR A 43 -3.14 -4.84 -1.94
C THR A 43 -3.69 -3.69 -2.80
N PRO A 44 -4.20 -3.96 -4.01
CA PRO A 44 -4.84 -2.92 -4.82
C PRO A 44 -6.11 -2.40 -4.15
N VAL A 45 -6.35 -1.10 -4.30
CA VAL A 45 -7.46 -0.40 -3.65
C VAL A 45 -8.83 -0.94 -4.08
N LEU A 46 -9.01 -1.26 -5.37
CA LEU A 46 -10.30 -1.63 -5.93
C LEU A 46 -10.64 -3.13 -5.83
N SER A 47 -9.65 -4.02 -5.79
CA SER A 47 -9.90 -5.45 -5.65
C SER A 47 -9.98 -5.89 -4.20
N LEU A 48 -9.25 -5.21 -3.29
CA LEU A 48 -9.01 -5.63 -1.89
C LEU A 48 -8.43 -7.05 -1.72
N GLU A 49 -8.36 -7.83 -2.79
CA GLU A 49 -7.63 -9.09 -2.90
C GLU A 49 -6.19 -8.81 -3.34
N GLN A 50 -5.25 -9.39 -2.60
CA GLN A 50 -3.86 -9.50 -3.03
C GLN A 50 -3.85 -10.38 -4.29
N ASN A 51 -3.42 -9.80 -5.41
CA ASN A 51 -3.27 -10.58 -6.62
C ASN A 51 -1.92 -11.30 -6.54
N ASP A 52 -1.94 -12.54 -6.06
CA ASP A 52 -0.76 -13.42 -5.93
C ASP A 52 -0.16 -13.83 -7.29
N LYS A 53 -0.57 -13.16 -8.37
CA LYS A 53 -0.08 -13.45 -9.70
C LYS A 53 1.36 -12.94 -9.85
N THR A 54 2.25 -13.89 -10.07
CA THR A 54 3.63 -13.66 -10.46
C THR A 54 3.73 -13.48 -11.98
N TYR A 55 4.49 -12.47 -12.39
CA TYR A 55 4.83 -12.19 -13.79
C TYR A 55 6.31 -12.53 -14.00
N VAL A 56 6.62 -13.26 -15.07
CA VAL A 56 7.99 -13.75 -15.32
C VAL A 56 8.55 -13.10 -16.58
N ALA A 57 9.79 -12.64 -16.52
CA ALA A 57 10.55 -12.22 -17.70
C ALA A 57 11.88 -12.94 -17.81
N LYS A 58 12.26 -13.29 -19.05
CA LYS A 58 13.58 -13.85 -19.35
C LYS A 58 14.57 -12.72 -19.55
N LEU A 59 15.78 -12.94 -19.03
CA LEU A 59 16.92 -12.06 -19.24
C LEU A 59 17.64 -12.46 -20.55
N ASP A 60 18.06 -11.46 -21.31
CA ASP A 60 18.96 -11.68 -22.44
C ASP A 60 20.41 -11.92 -21.96
N ASN A 61 21.32 -12.18 -22.90
CA ASN A 61 22.74 -12.40 -22.61
C ASN A 61 23.47 -11.17 -22.02
N LYS A 62 22.80 -10.01 -21.94
CA LYS A 62 23.29 -8.77 -21.32
C LYS A 62 22.51 -8.43 -20.05
N GLY A 63 21.72 -9.36 -19.51
CA GLY A 63 20.91 -9.16 -18.31
C GLY A 63 19.71 -8.24 -18.51
N ARG A 64 19.28 -8.00 -19.75
CA ARG A 64 18.16 -7.09 -20.04
C ARG A 64 16.84 -7.85 -20.06
N PHE A 65 15.78 -7.19 -19.61
CA PHE A 65 14.43 -7.72 -19.65
C PHE A 65 13.44 -6.70 -20.24
N ASN A 66 12.30 -7.23 -20.69
CA ASN A 66 11.13 -6.45 -21.06
C ASN A 66 9.90 -7.23 -20.59
N ILE A 67 9.02 -6.55 -19.85
CA ILE A 67 7.79 -7.13 -19.31
C ILE A 67 6.66 -6.13 -19.36
N SER A 68 5.44 -6.65 -19.43
CA SER A 68 4.21 -5.87 -19.42
C SER A 68 3.41 -6.23 -18.19
N LEU A 69 3.17 -5.24 -17.32
CA LEU A 69 2.46 -5.42 -16.05
C LEU A 69 1.09 -4.74 -16.13
N PRO A 70 0.01 -5.37 -15.63
CA PRO A 70 -1.29 -4.71 -15.55
C PRO A 70 -1.31 -3.82 -14.31
N GLU A 71 -1.45 -2.52 -14.53
CA GLU A 71 -1.52 -1.54 -13.46
C GLU A 71 -2.77 -0.67 -13.61
N SER A 72 -3.49 -0.48 -12.51
CA SER A 72 -4.72 0.31 -12.45
C SER A 72 -4.65 1.48 -11.47
N SER A 73 -3.65 1.48 -10.58
CA SER A 73 -3.40 2.57 -9.62
C SER A 73 -1.89 2.69 -9.35
N ILE A 74 -1.50 3.48 -8.36
CA ILE A 74 -0.13 3.38 -7.81
C ILE A 74 -0.11 2.15 -6.90
N ASN A 75 0.89 1.29 -7.04
CA ASN A 75 1.10 0.08 -6.23
C ASN A 75 2.59 -0.17 -6.00
N GLU A 76 2.90 -0.87 -4.91
CA GLU A 76 4.24 -1.39 -4.65
C GLU A 76 4.42 -2.74 -5.36
N TRP A 77 5.55 -2.88 -6.04
CA TRP A 77 5.97 -4.08 -6.75
C TRP A 77 7.27 -4.60 -6.16
N MET A 78 7.35 -5.93 -6.07
CA MET A 78 8.56 -6.67 -5.75
C MET A 78 9.10 -7.29 -7.03
N LEU A 79 10.39 -7.09 -7.30
CA LEU A 79 11.16 -7.80 -8.31
C LEU A 79 12.12 -8.73 -7.60
N ALA A 80 12.01 -10.03 -7.86
CA ALA A 80 12.90 -11.05 -7.33
C ALA A 80 13.75 -11.68 -8.43
N HIS A 81 14.98 -12.04 -8.06
CA HIS A 81 15.99 -12.65 -8.91
C HIS A 81 16.83 -13.63 -8.08
N GLY A 82 16.54 -14.92 -8.21
CA GLY A 82 17.05 -15.91 -7.25
C GLY A 82 16.48 -15.66 -5.86
N ASP A 83 17.35 -15.53 -4.87
CA ASP A 83 17.00 -15.23 -3.48
C ASP A 83 16.98 -13.72 -3.17
N ASP A 84 17.38 -12.87 -4.12
CA ASP A 84 17.44 -11.43 -3.94
C ASP A 84 16.11 -10.77 -4.35
N GLU A 85 15.69 -9.78 -3.56
CA GLU A 85 14.43 -9.04 -3.77
C GLU A 85 14.66 -7.53 -3.73
N ALA A 86 13.90 -6.80 -4.55
CA ALA A 86 13.87 -5.36 -4.51
C ALA A 86 12.47 -4.81 -4.74
N TYR A 87 12.15 -3.71 -4.05
CA TYR A 87 10.83 -3.10 -4.05
C TYR A 87 10.85 -1.75 -4.76
N PHE A 88 9.73 -1.37 -5.37
CA PHE A 88 9.54 -0.04 -5.95
C PHE A 88 8.07 0.27 -6.17
N TYR A 89 7.73 1.57 -6.25
CA TYR A 89 6.40 1.99 -6.62
C TYR A 89 6.25 2.09 -8.13
N LEU A 90 5.14 1.55 -8.64
CA LEU A 90 4.76 1.64 -10.05
C LEU A 90 3.37 2.24 -10.16
N ARG A 91 3.18 3.13 -11.13
CA ARG A 91 1.89 3.71 -11.48
C ARG A 91 1.47 3.32 -12.88
N THR A 92 0.17 3.44 -13.15
CA THR A 92 -0.36 3.33 -14.52
C THR A 92 0.33 4.29 -15.48
N GLY A 93 0.64 3.81 -16.68
CA GLY A 93 1.11 4.64 -17.77
C GLY A 93 2.39 4.14 -18.44
N GLN A 94 3.23 5.08 -18.85
CA GLN A 94 4.24 4.92 -19.89
C GLN A 94 5.42 4.00 -19.52
N GLU A 95 6.27 3.79 -20.51
CA GLU A 95 7.47 2.96 -20.44
C GLU A 95 8.50 3.51 -19.44
N ILE A 96 8.95 2.64 -18.53
CA ILE A 96 9.99 2.93 -17.53
C ILE A 96 11.17 1.99 -17.76
N PHE A 97 12.39 2.53 -17.64
CA PHE A 97 13.62 1.76 -17.71
C PHE A 97 14.25 1.60 -16.33
N LEU A 98 14.39 0.37 -15.85
CA LEU A 98 15.02 0.04 -14.57
C LEU A 98 16.47 -0.43 -14.73
N THR A 99 17.30 -0.06 -13.78
CA THR A 99 18.60 -0.67 -13.51
C THR A 99 18.53 -1.26 -12.12
N VAL A 100 18.66 -2.58 -12.02
CA VAL A 100 18.60 -3.31 -10.75
C VAL A 100 20.01 -3.82 -10.42
N ASP A 101 20.47 -3.57 -9.21
CA ASP A 101 21.82 -3.91 -8.74
C ASP A 101 21.79 -4.46 -7.32
N PHE A 102 21.61 -5.78 -7.20
CA PHE A 102 21.55 -6.49 -5.91
C PHE A 102 22.86 -6.46 -5.10
N GLY A 103 23.98 -6.09 -5.72
CA GLY A 103 25.25 -5.89 -5.02
C GLY A 103 25.59 -4.43 -4.75
N GLY A 104 24.71 -3.49 -5.14
CA GLY A 104 24.95 -2.06 -5.08
C GLY A 104 24.51 -1.41 -3.78
N GLU A 105 24.83 -0.11 -3.64
CA GLU A 105 24.26 0.76 -2.59
C GLU A 105 22.75 0.99 -2.78
N TYR A 106 22.28 0.80 -4.02
CA TYR A 106 20.92 1.07 -4.47
C TYR A 106 20.44 -0.10 -5.33
N TYR A 107 19.37 -0.77 -4.89
CA TYR A 107 18.79 -1.94 -5.52
C TYR A 107 18.06 -1.66 -6.84
N VAL A 108 17.25 -0.61 -6.97
CA VAL A 108 16.42 -0.27 -8.13
C VAL A 108 16.51 1.23 -8.45
N ARG A 109 17.10 1.55 -9.61
CA ARG A 109 17.07 2.90 -10.17
C ARG A 109 16.33 2.96 -11.49
N ALA A 110 15.43 3.91 -11.63
CA ALA A 110 14.68 4.18 -12.84
C ALA A 110 15.23 5.36 -13.65
N LYS A 111 14.99 5.30 -14.96
CA LYS A 111 15.09 6.41 -15.91
C LYS A 111 13.82 6.49 -16.75
N GLY A 112 13.50 7.69 -17.21
CA GLY A 112 12.31 7.97 -18.01
C GLY A 112 11.31 8.87 -17.29
N LYS A 113 10.08 8.92 -17.81
CA LYS A 113 9.00 9.69 -17.19
C LYS A 113 8.60 9.03 -15.87
N PHE A 114 8.41 9.81 -14.82
CA PHE A 114 8.10 9.35 -13.46
C PHE A 114 9.21 8.52 -12.78
N ALA A 115 10.44 8.55 -13.29
CA ALA A 115 11.55 7.84 -12.66
C ALA A 115 11.79 8.25 -11.19
N ASP A 116 11.57 9.52 -10.85
CA ASP A 116 11.69 10.02 -9.48
C ASP A 116 10.66 9.37 -8.52
N GLU A 117 9.50 8.94 -9.02
CA GLU A 117 8.50 8.23 -8.20
C GLU A 117 8.96 6.79 -7.87
N VAL A 118 9.62 6.13 -8.83
CA VAL A 118 10.21 4.79 -8.63
C VAL A 118 11.42 4.86 -7.70
N ASN A 119 12.28 5.88 -7.89
CA ASN A 119 13.50 6.08 -7.10
C ASN A 119 13.23 6.54 -5.65
N TYR A 120 11.98 6.86 -5.31
CA TYR A 120 11.63 7.39 -4.00
C TYR A 120 11.87 6.38 -2.87
N LEU A 121 11.54 5.10 -3.08
CA LEU A 121 11.64 4.09 -2.01
C LEU A 121 13.09 3.93 -1.52
N GLU A 122 14.05 3.87 -2.45
CA GLU A 122 15.46 3.80 -2.07
C GLU A 122 15.95 5.07 -1.35
N TYR A 123 15.46 6.24 -1.77
CA TYR A 123 15.78 7.49 -1.09
C TYR A 123 15.23 7.47 0.34
N GLU A 124 14.00 7.00 0.52
CA GLU A 124 13.38 6.85 1.84
C GLU A 124 14.20 5.93 2.74
N GLU A 125 14.54 4.73 2.27
CA GLU A 125 15.37 3.78 3.01
C GLU A 125 16.74 4.36 3.38
N SER A 126 17.39 5.07 2.45
CA SER A 126 18.66 5.74 2.70
C SER A 126 18.54 6.80 3.81
N GLU A 127 17.50 7.64 3.78
CA GLU A 127 17.28 8.67 4.80
C GLU A 127 16.89 8.07 6.16
N LEU A 128 16.10 6.99 6.18
CA LEU A 128 15.76 6.26 7.41
C LEU A 128 17.02 5.61 8.03
N SER A 129 17.90 5.01 7.22
CA SER A 129 19.14 4.40 7.72
C SER A 129 20.05 5.43 8.41
N LYS A 130 20.17 6.63 7.83
CA LYS A 130 20.96 7.75 8.41
C LYS A 130 20.39 8.18 9.75
N ARG A 131 19.06 8.23 9.87
CA ARG A 131 18.38 8.57 11.14
C ARG A 131 18.56 7.47 12.18
N ASN A 132 18.46 6.19 11.81
CA ASN A 132 18.54 5.06 12.73
C ASN A 132 19.96 4.77 13.23
N ASN A 133 21.00 5.02 12.42
CA ASN A 133 22.40 4.92 12.85
C ASN A 133 22.77 5.88 13.99
N SER A 134 21.89 6.84 14.32
CA SER A 134 22.04 7.72 15.50
C SER A 134 21.49 7.14 16.82
N LYS A 135 20.78 6.00 16.77
CA LYS A 135 20.14 5.34 17.93
C LYS A 135 20.39 3.83 17.94
N ALA A 136 21.65 3.43 18.03
CA ALA A 136 22.01 2.04 18.28
C ALA A 136 21.81 1.69 19.77
N GLY A 137 20.61 1.24 20.12
CA GLY A 137 20.31 0.63 21.42
C GLY A 137 19.43 -0.58 21.19
N SER A 138 19.96 -1.78 21.48
CA SER A 138 19.19 -3.02 21.48
C SER A 138 18.17 -2.97 22.60
N LEU A 139 16.93 -2.62 22.27
CA LEU A 139 15.81 -2.77 23.19
C LEU A 139 15.25 -4.18 23.03
N GLN A 140 15.33 -4.96 24.11
CA GLN A 140 14.45 -6.12 24.29
C GLN A 140 13.03 -5.70 23.89
N GLN A 141 12.35 -6.51 23.08
CA GLN A 141 10.97 -6.27 22.69
C GLN A 141 10.07 -6.40 23.93
N ILE A 142 9.97 -5.32 24.70
CA ILE A 142 8.96 -5.18 25.73
C ILE A 142 7.62 -5.09 24.99
N PRO A 143 6.62 -5.92 25.35
CA PRO A 143 5.28 -5.78 24.79
C PRO A 143 4.77 -4.36 25.01
N LYS A 144 4.56 -3.61 23.91
CA LYS A 144 4.00 -2.26 23.96
C LYS A 144 2.48 -2.33 24.18
N SER A 145 1.94 -1.39 24.94
CA SER A 145 0.49 -1.18 25.02
C SER A 145 -0.08 -0.89 23.62
N PHE A 146 -1.40 -0.95 23.48
CA PHE A 146 -2.06 -0.61 22.22
C PHE A 146 -1.72 0.82 21.78
N GLU A 147 -1.83 1.77 22.70
CA GLU A 147 -1.59 3.19 22.52
C GLU A 147 -0.11 3.48 22.21
N GLU A 148 0.80 2.85 22.93
CA GLU A 148 2.24 3.01 22.73
C GLU A 148 2.68 2.50 21.36
N ASP A 149 2.12 1.37 20.92
CA ASP A 149 2.42 0.79 19.62
C ASP A 149 1.84 1.64 18.48
N LEU A 150 0.58 2.07 18.62
CA LEU A 150 -0.06 2.99 17.67
C LEU A 150 0.74 4.29 17.56
N LYS A 151 1.09 4.91 18.70
CA LYS A 151 1.90 6.12 18.73
C LYS A 151 3.26 5.91 18.07
N SER A 152 3.94 4.81 18.38
CA SER A 152 5.24 4.49 17.79
C SER A 152 5.17 4.37 16.26
N LYS A 153 4.09 3.79 15.72
CA LYS A 153 3.90 3.68 14.26
C LYS A 153 3.49 5.02 13.63
N GLN A 154 2.72 5.85 14.33
CA GLN A 154 2.39 7.22 13.90
C GLN A 154 3.63 8.13 13.87
N ASP A 155 4.50 8.01 14.87
CA ASP A 155 5.78 8.74 14.91
C ASP A 155 6.69 8.31 13.74
N ALA A 156 6.72 7.00 13.41
CA ALA A 156 7.43 6.50 12.24
C ALA A 156 6.84 7.04 10.92
N ALA A 157 5.52 7.00 10.74
CA ALA A 157 4.85 7.56 9.58
C ALA A 157 5.08 9.07 9.42
N SER A 158 5.16 9.82 10.53
CA SER A 158 5.48 11.24 10.51
C SER A 158 6.89 11.49 9.97
N ILE A 159 7.87 10.66 10.34
CA ILE A 159 9.23 10.72 9.77
C ILE A 159 9.22 10.42 8.27
N GLN A 160 8.45 9.43 7.82
CA GLN A 160 8.30 9.11 6.40
C GLN A 160 7.69 10.28 5.63
N GLN A 161 6.68 10.95 6.19
CA GLN A 161 6.09 12.16 5.62
C GLN A 161 7.10 13.30 5.51
N GLU A 162 7.96 13.52 6.52
CA GLU A 162 9.04 14.52 6.44
C GLU A 162 10.01 14.23 5.29
N ILE A 163 10.36 12.96 5.10
CA ILE A 163 11.24 12.49 4.03
C ILE A 163 10.57 12.74 2.67
N LEU A 164 9.29 12.39 2.51
CA LEU A 164 8.50 12.66 1.31
C LEU A 164 8.45 14.16 0.98
N ASN A 165 8.17 15.00 1.97
CA ASN A 165 8.13 16.45 1.81
C ASN A 165 9.48 16.99 1.34
N SER A 166 10.57 16.50 1.94
CA SER A 166 11.94 16.87 1.56
C SER A 166 12.31 16.38 0.16
N TYR A 167 11.83 15.20 -0.24
CA TYR A 167 12.03 14.63 -1.56
C TYR A 167 11.32 15.46 -2.64
N LYS A 168 10.06 15.84 -2.42
CA LYS A 168 9.26 16.66 -3.33
C LYS A 168 9.89 18.02 -3.65
N LEU A 169 10.68 18.58 -2.73
CA LEU A 169 11.41 19.84 -2.95
C LEU A 169 12.58 19.70 -3.93
N LYS A 170 13.13 18.49 -4.09
CA LYS A 170 14.34 18.22 -4.86
C LYS A 170 14.07 17.48 -6.17
N PHE A 171 13.01 16.68 -6.22
CA PHE A 171 12.71 15.76 -7.31
C PHE A 171 11.30 15.99 -7.88
N LYS A 172 11.09 15.59 -9.14
CA LYS A 172 9.84 15.82 -9.87
C LYS A 172 8.90 14.63 -9.71
N ILE A 173 8.22 14.55 -8.58
CA ILE A 173 7.10 13.64 -8.37
C ILE A 173 5.78 14.34 -8.72
N SER A 174 4.79 13.57 -9.17
CA SER A 174 3.44 14.10 -9.42
C SER A 174 2.68 14.38 -8.11
N ASP A 175 1.69 15.26 -8.18
CA ASP A 175 0.80 15.50 -7.06
C ASP A 175 -0.04 14.27 -6.71
N ASP A 176 -0.42 13.45 -7.69
CA ASP A 176 -1.13 12.18 -7.44
C ASP A 176 -0.29 11.23 -6.60
N PHE A 177 0.99 11.06 -6.95
CA PHE A 177 1.91 10.20 -6.21
C PHE A 177 2.15 10.71 -4.79
N TYR A 178 2.37 12.02 -4.66
CA TYR A 178 2.54 12.65 -3.36
C TYR A 178 1.30 12.48 -2.46
N LYS A 179 0.09 12.70 -2.99
CA LYS A 179 -1.16 12.50 -2.25
C LYS A 179 -1.38 11.03 -1.89
N TRP A 180 -1.07 10.12 -2.80
CA TRP A 180 -1.19 8.68 -2.57
C TRP A 180 -0.30 8.22 -1.41
N LEU A 181 0.99 8.60 -1.41
CA LEU A 181 1.90 8.27 -0.31
C LEU A 181 1.51 8.95 1.01
N THR A 182 1.04 10.20 0.96
CA THR A 182 0.55 10.89 2.16
C THR A 182 -0.61 10.13 2.80
N ALA A 183 -1.60 9.72 2.00
CA ALA A 183 -2.70 8.89 2.47
C ALA A 183 -2.24 7.51 2.92
N TYR A 184 -1.22 6.92 2.27
CA TYR A 184 -0.64 5.67 2.73
C TYR A 184 -0.05 5.80 4.13
N TYR A 185 0.82 6.79 4.37
CA TYR A 185 1.45 7.02 5.67
C TYR A 185 0.45 7.41 6.76
N GLU A 186 -0.62 8.12 6.41
CA GLU A 186 -1.67 8.50 7.36
C GLU A 186 -2.41 7.27 7.93
N TYR A 187 -2.84 6.35 7.07
CA TYR A 187 -3.71 5.24 7.48
C TYR A 187 -2.97 3.93 7.77
N TYR A 188 -1.74 3.77 7.27
CA TYR A 188 -0.94 2.56 7.47
C TYR A 188 -0.72 2.20 8.96
N PRO A 189 -0.42 3.15 9.88
CA PRO A 189 -0.25 2.85 11.30
C PRO A 189 -1.48 2.21 11.93
N ALA A 190 -2.65 2.84 11.78
CA ALA A 190 -3.90 2.35 12.35
C ALA A 190 -4.34 1.02 11.70
N LYS A 191 -4.19 0.91 10.37
CA LYS A 191 -4.44 -0.34 9.66
C LYS A 191 -3.61 -1.50 10.21
N ASN A 192 -2.30 -1.32 10.40
CA ASN A 192 -1.45 -2.39 10.92
C ASN A 192 -1.81 -2.80 12.34
N ILE A 193 -2.02 -1.83 13.24
CA ILE A 193 -2.46 -2.13 14.61
C ILE A 193 -3.79 -2.89 14.62
N SER A 194 -4.72 -2.52 13.73
CA SER A 194 -6.02 -3.18 13.65
C SER A 194 -5.96 -4.66 13.26
N ILE A 195 -4.89 -5.06 12.55
CA ILE A 195 -4.61 -6.45 12.17
C ILE A 195 -3.81 -7.14 13.27
N GLU A 196 -2.67 -6.55 13.68
CA GLU A 196 -1.71 -7.12 14.63
C GLU A 196 -2.32 -7.37 16.02
N LYS A 197 -3.19 -6.47 16.49
CA LYS A 197 -3.80 -6.51 17.83
C LYS A 197 -5.30 -6.85 17.80
N ARG A 198 -5.79 -7.46 16.72
CA ARG A 198 -7.22 -7.80 16.56
C ARG A 198 -7.79 -8.57 17.75
N GLY A 199 -7.04 -9.53 18.29
CA GLY A 199 -7.49 -10.37 19.40
C GLY A 199 -7.66 -9.64 20.74
N SER A 200 -7.01 -8.48 20.91
CA SER A 200 -7.07 -7.65 22.13
C SER A 200 -7.89 -6.38 21.93
N MET A 201 -8.63 -6.26 20.83
CA MET A 201 -9.35 -5.06 20.45
C MET A 201 -10.61 -4.88 21.31
N ASN A 202 -10.81 -3.68 21.82
CA ASN A 202 -12.02 -3.25 22.51
C ASN A 202 -12.54 -1.92 21.91
N ASP A 203 -13.64 -1.38 22.45
CA ASP A 203 -14.25 -0.16 21.91
C ASP A 203 -13.35 1.08 22.05
N GLU A 204 -12.53 1.16 23.11
CA GLU A 204 -11.58 2.26 23.32
C GLU A 204 -10.43 2.20 22.31
N SER A 205 -9.81 1.03 22.14
CA SER A 205 -8.79 0.78 21.13
C SER A 205 -9.33 1.06 19.72
N MET A 206 -10.57 0.68 19.45
CA MET A 206 -11.19 0.96 18.15
C MET A 206 -11.41 2.46 17.93
N ALA A 207 -11.90 3.18 18.95
CA ALA A 207 -12.07 4.63 18.88
C ALA A 207 -10.73 5.35 18.61
N LEU A 208 -9.63 4.87 19.20
CA LEU A 208 -8.29 5.39 18.94
C LEU A 208 -7.82 5.17 17.50
N LEU A 209 -8.16 4.02 16.89
CA LEU A 209 -7.77 3.72 15.50
C LEU A 209 -8.52 4.56 14.47
N ILE A 210 -9.82 4.72 14.67
CA ILE A 210 -10.66 5.45 13.70
C ILE A 210 -10.52 6.96 13.87
N GLY A 211 -10.10 7.45 15.04
CA GLY A 211 -9.97 8.87 15.33
C GLY A 211 -11.28 9.62 15.05
N ASN A 212 -11.25 10.49 14.03
CA ASN A 212 -12.41 11.28 13.59
C ASN A 212 -13.40 10.53 12.68
N GLY A 213 -13.17 9.23 12.45
CA GLY A 213 -14.00 8.38 11.59
C GLY A 213 -13.50 8.30 10.15
N PHE A 214 -14.35 7.77 9.28
CA PHE A 214 -14.07 7.54 7.86
C PHE A 214 -14.68 8.64 7.00
N ASN A 215 -13.99 9.77 6.89
CA ASN A 215 -14.46 10.98 6.17
C ASN A 215 -13.47 11.50 5.11
N ASP A 216 -12.58 10.63 4.61
CA ASP A 216 -11.60 10.98 3.59
C ASP A 216 -11.98 10.36 2.24
N ASP A 217 -12.61 11.17 1.40
CA ASP A 217 -13.06 10.79 0.05
C ASP A 217 -11.89 10.39 -0.86
N TYR A 218 -10.73 11.00 -0.68
CA TYR A 218 -9.56 10.67 -1.49
C TYR A 218 -9.02 9.30 -1.08
N ALA A 219 -8.83 9.06 0.22
CA ALA A 219 -8.33 7.80 0.74
C ALA A 219 -9.31 6.64 0.48
N ALA A 220 -10.61 6.88 0.54
CA ALA A 220 -11.64 5.90 0.17
C ALA A 220 -11.49 5.36 -1.26
N LEU A 221 -10.94 6.17 -2.17
CA LEU A 221 -10.73 5.79 -3.58
C LEU A 221 -9.31 5.35 -3.91
N ASN A 222 -8.32 5.70 -3.06
CA ASN A 222 -6.90 5.59 -3.42
C ASN A 222 -6.01 4.91 -2.36
N SER A 223 -6.51 4.62 -1.16
CA SER A 223 -5.72 4.04 -0.06
C SER A 223 -6.28 2.68 0.36
N SER A 224 -5.52 1.62 0.08
CA SER A 224 -5.87 0.28 0.55
C SER A 224 -5.75 0.19 2.08
N SER A 225 -4.83 0.94 2.69
CA SER A 225 -4.73 1.05 4.15
C SER A 225 -6.02 1.61 4.77
N TYR A 226 -6.60 2.65 4.17
CA TYR A 226 -7.87 3.22 4.62
C TYR A 226 -9.02 2.21 4.51
N LEU A 227 -9.14 1.56 3.36
CA LEU A 227 -10.21 0.59 3.11
C LEU A 227 -10.11 -0.63 4.02
N GLN A 228 -8.91 -1.17 4.24
CA GLN A 228 -8.70 -2.28 5.17
C GLN A 228 -8.99 -1.88 6.62
N LEU A 229 -8.65 -0.66 7.02
CA LEU A 229 -9.02 -0.14 8.35
C LEU A 229 -10.55 -0.03 8.49
N ALA A 230 -11.23 0.49 7.47
CA ALA A 230 -12.69 0.58 7.44
C ALA A 230 -13.35 -0.80 7.49
N GLU A 231 -12.83 -1.77 6.74
CA GLU A 231 -13.28 -3.16 6.77
C GLU A 231 -13.08 -3.78 8.15
N ASN A 232 -11.91 -3.60 8.76
CA ASN A 232 -11.63 -4.09 10.11
C ASN A 232 -12.56 -3.49 11.16
N TYR A 233 -12.87 -2.19 11.05
CA TYR A 233 -13.85 -1.52 11.90
C TYR A 233 -15.25 -2.12 11.76
N VAL A 234 -15.73 -2.27 10.52
CA VAL A 234 -17.05 -2.86 10.25
C VAL A 234 -17.10 -4.29 10.79
N ASN A 235 -16.10 -5.11 10.48
CA ASN A 235 -16.03 -6.49 10.97
C ASN A 235 -16.06 -6.56 12.50
N TYR A 236 -15.31 -5.69 13.18
CA TYR A 236 -15.36 -5.61 14.63
C TYR A 236 -16.74 -5.22 15.16
N LYS A 237 -17.44 -4.26 14.54
CA LYS A 237 -18.79 -3.87 14.96
C LYS A 237 -19.86 -4.92 14.67
N LEU A 238 -19.66 -5.76 13.65
CA LEU A 238 -20.58 -6.84 13.28
C LEU A 238 -20.42 -8.07 14.18
N VAL A 239 -19.18 -8.53 14.39
CA VAL A 239 -18.91 -9.85 14.98
C VAL A 239 -17.88 -9.83 16.12
N GLY A 240 -17.46 -8.63 16.55
CA GLY A 240 -16.43 -8.43 17.55
C GLY A 240 -15.09 -8.99 17.06
N THR A 241 -14.46 -9.82 17.87
CA THR A 241 -13.19 -10.48 17.54
C THR A 241 -13.36 -11.83 16.83
N LYS A 242 -14.59 -12.25 16.51
CA LYS A 242 -14.85 -13.56 15.88
C LYS A 242 -14.67 -13.49 14.36
N ASN A 243 -13.98 -14.48 13.78
CA ASN A 243 -13.67 -14.53 12.34
C ASN A 243 -14.83 -14.97 11.41
N LYS A 244 -16.06 -15.07 11.90
CA LYS A 244 -17.21 -15.53 11.07
C LYS A 244 -18.30 -14.48 11.05
N ILE A 245 -18.49 -13.88 9.89
CA ILE A 245 -19.58 -12.96 9.58
C ILE A 245 -20.75 -13.77 9.05
N PHE A 246 -21.92 -13.66 9.69
CA PHE A 246 -23.16 -14.17 9.16
C PHE A 246 -23.93 -13.05 8.47
N VAL A 247 -24.70 -13.38 7.44
CA VAL A 247 -25.53 -12.42 6.69
C VAL A 247 -26.50 -11.66 7.62
N GLY A 248 -26.95 -12.30 8.71
CA GLY A 248 -27.78 -11.67 9.74
C GLY A 248 -27.11 -10.51 10.46
N ASP A 249 -25.81 -10.60 10.73
CA ASP A 249 -25.06 -9.55 11.44
C ASP A 249 -25.02 -8.25 10.60
N TYR A 250 -24.80 -8.40 9.29
CA TYR A 250 -24.78 -7.28 8.36
C TYR A 250 -26.12 -6.56 8.27
N LEU A 251 -27.22 -7.31 8.19
CA LEU A 251 -28.58 -6.75 8.13
C LEU A 251 -28.94 -6.01 9.42
N GLU A 252 -28.54 -6.53 10.58
CA GLU A 252 -28.77 -5.88 11.86
C GLU A 252 -28.02 -4.56 11.98
N PHE A 253 -26.76 -4.51 11.56
CA PHE A 253 -25.96 -3.29 11.56
C PHE A 253 -26.50 -2.20 10.63
N VAL A 254 -26.90 -2.56 9.40
CA VAL A 254 -27.52 -1.60 8.47
C VAL A 254 -28.84 -1.08 9.03
N SER A 255 -29.66 -1.96 9.62
CA SER A 255 -30.92 -1.56 10.26
C SER A 255 -30.69 -0.59 11.43
N LYS A 256 -29.75 -0.90 12.33
CA LYS A 256 -29.42 -0.03 13.47
C LYS A 256 -28.83 1.31 13.03
N SER A 257 -27.94 1.32 12.05
CA SER A 257 -27.31 2.55 11.54
C SER A 257 -28.33 3.48 10.87
N ASN A 258 -29.29 2.93 10.13
CA ASN A 258 -30.36 3.71 9.51
C ASN A 258 -31.37 4.26 10.53
N GLN A 259 -31.59 3.56 11.65
CA GLN A 259 -32.45 4.06 12.74
C GLN A 259 -31.82 5.24 13.49
N ILE A 260 -30.48 5.32 13.54
CA ILE A 260 -29.75 6.45 14.14
C ILE A 260 -29.89 7.69 13.24
N ASN A 261 -29.75 7.54 11.92
CA ASN A 261 -29.90 8.64 10.95
C ASN A 261 -31.35 9.11 10.75
N ALA A 262 -32.35 8.30 11.10
CA ALA A 262 -33.77 8.68 11.01
C ALA A 262 -34.27 9.49 12.23
N LYS A 263 -33.43 9.70 13.24
CA LYS A 263 -33.75 10.45 14.47
C LYS A 263 -33.08 11.84 14.56
N THR A 264 -32.39 12.25 13.49
CA THR A 264 -31.90 13.62 13.25
C THR A 264 -32.63 14.20 12.05
#